data_AF-A0A5N6GDV3-F1
#
_entry.id   AF-A0A5N6GDV3-F1
#
_cell.length_a   1.000
_cell.length_b   1.000
_cell.length_c   1.000
_cell.angle_alpha   90.00
_cell.angle_beta   90.00
_cell.angle_gamma   90.00
#
_symmetry.space_group_name_H-M   'P 1'
#
loop_
_entity.id
_entity.type
_entity.pdbx_description
1 polymer ?
#
loop_
_entity_poly.entity_id
_entity_poly.type
_entity_poly.pdbx_seq_one_letter_code
_entity_poly.pdbx_strand_id
1 'polypeptide(L)'
;MKSLNAAGRLYSQAWPEAALNLSQDVTGTGLPYLVQATNKPIVELYRQVSELMSRLITVLGDFADSNKDVQPVRELLVTNLKSVNAPKTVSDSSVQEFEQALQKLNDDHVDGAIRLLQVSLVTLQPASGSMLTTVVLSVVISLQSNVASIKRSVVAMTNNTNAGVGAVGGINSNYPPAPSGNTGKDGQADGARTAENLPFDGTEKDAAFSQAYAFLGVNIRGQH
;
A
#
# COMPACT_ATOMS: atom_id res chain seq x y z
N MET A 1 -6.27 9.03 -0.93
CA MET A 1 -5.25 9.54 -1.89
C MET A 1 -3.91 8.85 -1.77
N LYS A 2 -3.22 8.91 -0.61
CA LYS A 2 -1.97 8.15 -0.39
C LYS A 2 -2.12 6.66 -0.73
N SER A 3 -3.27 6.08 -0.42
CA SER A 3 -3.63 4.67 -0.69
C SER A 3 -3.72 4.27 -2.18
N LEU A 4 -4.06 5.19 -3.09
CA LEU A 4 -4.20 4.91 -4.53
C LEU A 4 -2.82 4.85 -5.22
N ASN A 5 -1.96 5.82 -4.92
CA ASN A 5 -0.55 5.76 -5.29
C ASN A 5 0.17 4.57 -4.65
N ALA A 6 -0.24 4.17 -3.44
CA ALA A 6 0.33 3.01 -2.78
C ALA A 6 0.04 1.71 -3.55
N ALA A 7 -1.14 1.55 -4.17
CA ALA A 7 -1.47 0.36 -4.98
C ALA A 7 -0.56 0.19 -6.20
N GLY A 8 -0.31 1.27 -6.95
CA GLY A 8 0.61 1.24 -8.10
C GLY A 8 2.07 1.02 -7.70
N ARG A 9 2.47 1.58 -6.54
CA ARG A 9 3.79 1.33 -5.95
C ARG A 9 3.96 -0.10 -5.44
N LEU A 10 2.87 -0.75 -5.00
CA LEU A 10 2.94 -2.11 -4.47
C LEU A 10 3.45 -3.15 -5.49
N TYR A 11 3.17 -2.97 -6.78
CA TYR A 11 3.62 -3.88 -7.85
C TYR A 11 5.04 -3.65 -8.33
N SER A 12 5.57 -2.45 -8.14
CA SER A 12 6.83 -2.01 -8.73
C SER A 12 7.97 -1.99 -7.72
N GLN A 13 7.66 -2.02 -6.42
CA GLN A 13 8.67 -2.16 -5.37
C GLN A 13 9.24 -3.59 -5.33
N ALA A 14 10.44 -3.71 -4.77
CA ALA A 14 11.00 -5.00 -4.47
C ALA A 14 10.12 -5.75 -3.44
N TRP A 15 10.13 -7.07 -3.53
CA TRP A 15 9.25 -7.92 -2.72
C TRP A 15 9.44 -7.76 -1.20
N PRO A 16 10.64 -7.46 -0.66
CA PRO A 16 10.83 -7.19 0.77
C PRO A 16 10.01 -5.97 1.24
N GLU A 17 10.06 -4.89 0.48
CA GLU A 17 9.30 -3.67 0.75
C GLU A 17 7.80 -3.90 0.63
N ALA A 18 7.38 -4.77 -0.30
CA ALA A 18 5.99 -5.20 -0.37
C ALA A 18 5.54 -5.98 0.86
N ALA A 19 6.32 -6.95 1.31
CA ALA A 19 6.01 -7.69 2.52
C ALA A 19 5.95 -6.76 3.75
N LEU A 20 6.91 -5.83 3.86
CA LEU A 20 6.95 -4.85 4.95
C LEU A 20 5.71 -3.94 4.96
N ASN A 21 5.38 -3.32 3.83
CA ASN A 21 4.24 -2.39 3.71
C ASN A 21 2.88 -3.08 3.90
N LEU A 22 2.79 -4.39 3.62
CA LEU A 22 1.59 -5.18 3.85
C LEU A 22 1.48 -5.71 5.29
N SER A 23 2.61 -5.92 5.99
CA SER A 23 2.62 -6.36 7.39
C SER A 23 2.45 -5.17 8.35
N GLN A 24 3.12 -4.04 8.08
CA GLN A 24 3.21 -2.89 8.98
C GLN A 24 2.83 -1.60 8.27
N ASP A 25 2.12 -0.70 8.97
CA ASP A 25 1.67 0.58 8.40
C ASP A 25 2.76 1.66 8.46
N VAL A 26 3.94 1.36 7.90
CA VAL A 26 5.13 2.22 7.95
C VAL A 26 4.90 3.55 7.22
N THR A 27 4.04 3.53 6.20
CA THR A 27 3.80 4.66 5.30
C THR A 27 2.50 5.43 5.60
N GLY A 28 1.75 5.02 6.63
CA GLY A 28 0.42 5.57 6.95
C GLY A 28 -0.56 5.44 5.80
N THR A 29 -0.42 4.38 5.01
CA THR A 29 -1.24 4.10 3.82
C THR A 29 -2.46 3.23 4.16
N GLY A 30 -2.44 2.58 5.33
CA GLY A 30 -3.48 1.67 5.78
C GLY A 30 -3.53 0.35 5.02
N LEU A 31 -2.48 0.03 4.24
CA LEU A 31 -2.38 -1.21 3.46
C LEU A 31 -2.54 -2.48 4.31
N PRO A 32 -1.97 -2.59 5.53
CA PRO A 32 -2.14 -3.79 6.35
C PRO A 32 -3.59 -4.11 6.72
N TYR A 33 -4.47 -3.10 6.78
CA TYR A 33 -5.89 -3.29 7.06
C TYR A 33 -6.66 -3.91 5.89
N LEU A 34 -6.10 -3.87 4.68
CA LEU A 34 -6.68 -4.44 3.48
C LEU A 34 -6.23 -5.88 3.22
N VAL A 35 -5.23 -6.36 3.98
CA VAL A 35 -4.80 -7.76 3.94
C VAL A 35 -5.83 -8.62 4.67
N GLN A 36 -6.42 -9.59 3.95
CA GLN A 36 -7.33 -10.56 4.53
C GLN A 36 -6.65 -11.33 5.68
N ALA A 37 -7.41 -11.64 6.73
CA ALA A 37 -6.88 -12.31 7.92
C ALA A 37 -6.15 -13.64 7.59
N THR A 38 -6.68 -14.40 6.63
CA THR A 38 -6.07 -15.65 6.14
C THR A 38 -4.73 -15.46 5.45
N ASN A 39 -4.46 -14.28 4.90
CA ASN A 39 -3.23 -13.95 4.17
C ASN A 39 -2.18 -13.28 5.06
N LYS A 40 -2.53 -12.82 6.26
CA LYS A 40 -1.58 -12.18 7.18
C LYS A 40 -0.39 -13.08 7.54
N PRO A 41 -0.55 -14.37 7.86
CA PRO A 41 0.58 -15.25 8.14
C PRO A 41 1.55 -15.38 6.95
N ILE A 42 1.01 -15.41 5.73
CA ILE A 42 1.83 -15.49 4.51
C ILE A 42 2.69 -14.23 4.38
N VAL A 43 2.09 -13.05 4.47
CA VAL A 43 2.81 -11.77 4.40
C VAL A 43 3.90 -11.69 5.46
N GLU A 44 3.59 -12.15 6.66
CA GLU A 44 4.51 -12.13 7.80
C GLU A 44 5.71 -13.06 7.60
N LEU A 45 5.52 -14.24 7.02
CA LEU A 45 6.63 -15.13 6.65
C LEU A 45 7.57 -14.48 5.63
N TYR A 46 7.03 -13.81 4.59
CA TYR A 46 7.88 -13.09 3.64
C TYR A 46 8.66 -11.97 4.34
N ARG A 47 8.04 -11.21 5.25
CA ARG A 47 8.71 -10.16 6.02
C ARG A 47 9.85 -10.73 6.88
N GLN A 48 9.62 -11.82 7.59
CA GLN A 48 10.64 -12.45 8.43
C GLN A 48 11.82 -12.97 7.59
N VAL A 49 11.52 -13.64 6.48
CA VAL A 49 12.55 -14.14 5.55
C VAL A 49 13.39 -12.98 4.99
N SER A 50 12.78 -11.86 4.60
CA SER A 50 13.54 -10.72 4.07
C SER A 50 14.42 -10.04 5.12
N GLU A 51 13.95 -9.94 6.35
CA GLU A 51 14.74 -9.43 7.48
C GLU A 51 15.93 -10.34 7.80
N LEU A 52 15.71 -11.66 7.80
CA LEU A 52 16.77 -12.63 8.00
C LEU A 52 17.81 -12.58 6.87
N MET A 53 17.39 -12.49 5.61
CA MET A 53 18.32 -12.29 4.48
C MET A 53 19.14 -11.01 4.65
N SER A 54 18.52 -9.91 5.09
CA SER A 54 19.21 -8.62 5.32
C SER A 54 20.23 -8.71 6.45
N ARG A 55 19.87 -9.39 7.55
CA ARG A 55 20.79 -9.67 8.67
C ARG A 55 21.94 -10.55 8.23
N LEU A 56 21.68 -11.60 7.45
CA LEU A 56 22.70 -12.49 6.90
C LEU A 56 23.71 -11.74 6.04
N ILE A 57 23.29 -10.81 5.16
CA ILE A 57 24.21 -9.99 4.36
C ILE A 57 25.20 -9.20 5.24
N THR A 58 24.70 -8.69 6.38
CA THR A 58 25.49 -7.92 7.34
C THR A 58 26.51 -8.82 8.03
N VAL A 59 26.06 -9.91 8.66
CA VAL A 59 26.93 -10.83 9.40
C VAL A 59 27.95 -11.50 8.50
N LEU A 60 27.55 -11.93 7.29
CA LEU A 60 28.47 -12.49 6.30
C LEU A 60 29.55 -11.48 5.87
N GLY A 61 29.32 -10.17 6.01
CA GLY A 61 30.32 -9.16 5.73
C GLY A 61 31.59 -9.32 6.57
N ASP A 62 31.45 -9.78 7.81
CA ASP A 62 32.57 -9.96 8.74
C ASP A 62 33.48 -11.14 8.36
N PHE A 63 32.97 -12.05 7.52
CA PHE A 63 33.68 -13.25 7.05
C PHE A 63 34.14 -13.16 5.59
N ALA A 64 33.99 -11.99 4.97
CA ALA A 64 34.29 -11.74 3.56
C ALA A 64 35.72 -12.14 3.15
N ASP A 65 36.70 -11.88 4.01
CA ASP A 65 38.12 -12.12 3.74
C ASP A 65 38.58 -13.52 4.15
N SER A 66 37.83 -14.20 5.02
CA SER A 66 38.19 -15.50 5.57
C SER A 66 37.66 -16.68 4.75
N ASN A 67 36.61 -16.47 3.95
CA ASN A 67 36.01 -17.52 3.14
C ASN A 67 35.57 -17.00 1.76
N LYS A 68 36.16 -17.54 0.70
CA LYS A 68 35.91 -17.14 -0.69
C LYS A 68 34.44 -17.33 -1.14
N ASP A 69 33.71 -18.24 -0.50
CA ASP A 69 32.33 -18.59 -0.88
C ASP A 69 31.30 -17.66 -0.21
N VAL A 70 31.74 -16.79 0.70
CA VAL A 70 30.91 -15.76 1.34
C VAL A 70 30.41 -14.73 0.33
N GLN A 71 31.28 -14.21 -0.54
CA GLN A 71 30.87 -13.17 -1.48
C GLN A 71 29.79 -13.64 -2.47
N PRO A 72 29.91 -14.82 -3.11
CA PRO A 72 28.83 -15.37 -3.93
C PRO A 72 27.49 -15.49 -3.20
N VAL A 73 27.49 -15.94 -1.95
CA VAL A 73 26.24 -16.05 -1.16
C VAL A 73 25.66 -14.68 -0.83
N ARG A 74 26.50 -13.69 -0.49
CA ARG A 74 26.06 -12.31 -0.27
C ARG A 74 25.46 -11.70 -1.52
N GLU A 75 26.07 -11.91 -2.68
CA GLU A 75 25.54 -11.43 -3.96
C GLU A 75 24.18 -12.05 -4.30
N LEU A 76 24.00 -13.35 -4.04
CA LEU A 76 22.70 -14.00 -4.21
C LEU A 76 21.63 -13.40 -3.29
N LEU A 77 21.95 -13.17 -2.01
CA LEU A 77 21.04 -12.53 -1.06
C LEU A 77 20.66 -11.10 -1.51
N VAL A 78 21.65 -10.30 -1.90
CA VAL A 78 21.42 -8.92 -2.39
C VAL A 78 20.57 -8.92 -3.65
N THR A 79 20.86 -9.82 -4.59
CA THR A 79 20.09 -9.93 -5.85
C THR A 79 18.65 -10.34 -5.57
N ASN A 80 18.44 -11.28 -4.64
CA ASN A 80 17.11 -11.71 -4.22
C ASN A 80 16.32 -10.54 -3.61
N LEU A 81 16.91 -9.81 -2.65
CA LEU A 81 16.25 -8.70 -1.97
C LEU A 81 15.96 -7.50 -2.89
N LYS A 82 16.72 -7.32 -3.98
CA LYS A 82 16.46 -6.28 -4.99
C LYS A 82 15.38 -6.67 -6.01
N SER A 83 14.93 -7.91 -6.00
CA SER A 83 13.96 -8.41 -6.97
C SER A 83 12.55 -7.88 -6.68
N VAL A 84 11.80 -7.55 -7.73
CA VAL A 84 10.34 -7.31 -7.65
C VAL A 84 9.59 -8.63 -7.44
N ASN A 85 10.06 -9.71 -8.05
CA ASN A 85 9.48 -11.03 -7.85
C ASN A 85 9.91 -11.59 -6.49
N ALA A 86 8.96 -12.12 -5.73
CA ALA A 86 9.23 -12.82 -4.49
C ALA A 86 9.59 -14.29 -4.76
N PRO A 87 10.21 -15.00 -3.80
CA PRO A 87 10.22 -16.47 -3.80
C PRO A 87 8.81 -17.02 -4.00
N LYS A 88 8.64 -18.15 -4.69
CA LYS A 88 7.31 -18.68 -5.02
C LYS A 88 6.46 -18.97 -3.77
N THR A 89 7.11 -19.54 -2.76
CA THR A 89 6.56 -19.89 -1.45
C THR A 89 7.63 -19.70 -0.39
N VAL A 90 7.20 -19.33 0.81
CA VAL A 90 8.01 -19.31 2.03
C VAL A 90 7.25 -20.04 3.12
N SER A 91 7.97 -20.67 4.04
CA SER A 91 7.42 -21.44 5.15
C SER A 91 8.25 -21.22 6.41
N ASP A 92 7.75 -21.70 7.55
CA ASP A 92 8.51 -21.68 8.82
C ASP A 92 9.87 -22.37 8.68
N SER A 93 9.98 -23.40 7.83
CA SER A 93 11.26 -24.05 7.54
C SER A 93 12.27 -23.09 6.90
N SER A 94 11.82 -22.17 6.02
CA SER A 94 12.70 -21.15 5.42
C SER A 94 13.25 -20.20 6.49
N VAL A 95 12.42 -19.84 7.47
CA VAL A 95 12.81 -19.00 8.61
C VAL A 95 13.84 -19.74 9.47
N GLN A 96 13.55 -20.98 9.86
CA GLN A 96 14.43 -21.83 10.67
C GLN A 96 15.79 -22.09 10.01
N GLU A 97 15.81 -22.32 8.70
CA GLU A 97 17.04 -22.51 7.93
C GLU A 97 17.94 -21.26 8.01
N PHE A 98 17.38 -20.06 7.82
CA PHE A 98 18.15 -18.83 7.91
C PHE A 98 18.57 -18.47 9.35
N GLU A 99 17.74 -18.75 10.35
CA GLU A 99 18.14 -18.65 11.75
C GLU A 99 19.28 -19.61 12.09
N GLN A 100 19.23 -20.84 11.58
CA GLN A 100 20.30 -21.81 11.76
C GLN A 100 21.59 -21.38 11.08
N ALA A 101 21.52 -20.78 9.88
CA ALA A 101 22.69 -20.19 9.24
C ALA A 101 23.29 -19.04 10.07
N LEU A 102 22.46 -18.13 10.58
CA LEU A 102 22.91 -17.05 11.47
C LEU A 102 23.57 -17.61 12.73
N GLN A 103 22.98 -18.61 13.36
CA GLN A 103 23.56 -19.24 14.54
C GLN A 103 24.93 -19.86 14.22
N LYS A 104 25.05 -20.56 13.10
CA LYS A 104 26.34 -21.12 12.65
C LYS A 104 27.39 -20.03 12.42
N LEU A 105 27.02 -18.89 11.86
CA LEU A 105 27.94 -17.75 11.70
C LEU A 105 28.38 -17.19 13.05
N ASN A 106 27.46 -17.06 14.02
CA ASN A 106 27.78 -16.61 15.37
C ASN A 106 28.70 -17.60 16.12
N ASP A 107 28.64 -18.87 15.79
CA ASP A 107 29.49 -19.93 16.35
C ASP A 107 30.78 -20.14 15.52
N ASP A 108 31.15 -19.20 14.63
CA ASP A 108 32.30 -19.25 13.70
C ASP A 108 32.32 -20.48 12.76
N HIS A 109 31.19 -21.17 12.58
CA HIS A 109 31.02 -22.30 11.67
C HIS A 109 30.65 -21.85 10.25
N VAL A 110 31.50 -21.02 9.64
CA VAL A 110 31.24 -20.34 8.35
C VAL A 110 30.91 -21.32 7.22
N ASP A 111 31.72 -22.37 7.01
CA ASP A 111 31.48 -23.36 5.94
C ASP A 111 30.11 -24.05 6.07
N GLY A 112 29.72 -24.33 7.31
CA GLY A 112 28.42 -24.94 7.62
C GLY A 112 27.26 -24.00 7.31
N ALA A 113 27.42 -22.71 7.61
CA ALA A 113 26.43 -21.68 7.27
C ALA A 113 26.31 -21.50 5.75
N ILE A 114 27.43 -21.40 5.04
CA ILE A 114 27.47 -21.21 3.58
C ILE A 114 26.77 -22.36 2.86
N ARG A 115 27.05 -23.61 3.21
CA ARG A 115 26.38 -24.77 2.60
C ARG A 115 24.87 -24.75 2.82
N LEU A 116 24.42 -24.37 4.01
CA LEU A 116 22.99 -24.26 4.32
C LEU A 116 22.36 -23.16 3.45
N LEU A 117 22.96 -21.97 3.43
CA LEU A 117 22.48 -20.83 2.65
C LEU A 117 22.43 -21.12 1.16
N GLN A 118 23.42 -21.82 0.60
CA GLN A 118 23.42 -22.21 -0.81
C GLN A 118 22.22 -23.10 -1.17
N VAL A 119 21.85 -24.04 -0.28
CA VAL A 119 20.68 -24.90 -0.49
C VAL A 119 19.38 -24.08 -0.38
N SER A 120 19.23 -23.31 0.69
CA SER A 120 18.02 -22.52 0.95
C SER A 120 17.81 -21.41 -0.11
N LEU A 121 18.87 -20.80 -0.62
CA LEU A 121 18.74 -19.74 -1.63
C LEU A 121 18.36 -20.27 -3.02
N VAL A 122 18.61 -21.55 -3.31
CA VAL A 122 18.11 -22.19 -4.54
C VAL A 122 16.60 -22.38 -4.47
N THR A 123 16.07 -22.79 -3.31
CA THR A 123 14.61 -22.98 -3.14
C THR A 123 13.86 -21.66 -3.04
N LEU A 124 14.53 -20.60 -2.55
CA LEU A 124 13.99 -19.27 -2.38
C LEU A 124 14.31 -18.32 -3.55
N GLN A 125 14.59 -18.84 -4.75
CA GLN A 125 14.80 -17.97 -5.91
C GLN A 125 13.54 -17.17 -6.25
N PRO A 126 13.68 -15.87 -6.59
CA PRO A 126 12.60 -15.06 -7.11
C PRO A 126 11.90 -15.70 -8.31
N ALA A 127 10.58 -15.80 -8.26
CA ALA A 127 9.79 -16.40 -9.32
C ALA A 127 8.47 -15.65 -9.54
N SER A 128 7.96 -15.70 -10.78
CA SER A 128 6.64 -15.17 -11.10
C SER A 128 5.53 -15.98 -10.40
N GLY A 129 4.48 -15.32 -9.95
CA GLY A 129 3.30 -15.98 -9.38
C GLY A 129 3.53 -16.50 -7.96
N SER A 130 4.24 -15.74 -7.13
CA SER A 130 4.40 -16.06 -5.71
C SER A 130 3.09 -15.90 -4.95
N MET A 131 3.01 -16.54 -3.78
CA MET A 131 1.91 -16.30 -2.84
C MET A 131 1.82 -14.82 -2.44
N LEU A 132 2.95 -14.11 -2.31
CA LEU A 132 2.95 -12.68 -2.00
C LEU A 132 2.31 -11.85 -3.12
N THR A 133 2.59 -12.17 -4.39
CA THR A 133 1.98 -11.49 -5.54
C THR A 133 0.46 -11.66 -5.55
N THR A 134 -0.06 -12.84 -5.19
CA THR A 134 -1.50 -13.09 -5.05
C THR A 134 -2.13 -12.23 -3.95
N VAL A 135 -1.43 -12.01 -2.83
CA VAL A 135 -1.89 -11.11 -1.77
C VAL A 135 -1.88 -9.67 -2.24
N VAL A 136 -0.81 -9.22 -2.90
CA VAL A 136 -0.71 -7.86 -3.49
C VAL A 136 -1.87 -7.60 -4.45
N LEU A 137 -2.17 -8.54 -5.36
CA LEU A 137 -3.31 -8.47 -6.28
C LEU A 137 -4.63 -8.28 -5.53
N SER A 138 -4.85 -9.07 -4.47
CA SER A 138 -6.07 -9.02 -3.67
C SER A 138 -6.24 -7.67 -2.95
N VAL A 139 -5.15 -7.10 -2.45
CA VAL A 139 -5.12 -5.76 -1.82
C VAL A 139 -5.42 -4.67 -2.85
N VAL A 140 -4.84 -4.76 -4.05
CA VAL A 140 -5.07 -3.79 -5.12
C VAL A 140 -6.52 -3.80 -5.59
N ILE A 141 -7.11 -4.99 -5.78
CA ILE A 141 -8.53 -5.14 -6.12
C ILE A 141 -9.41 -4.51 -5.03
N SER A 142 -9.08 -4.74 -3.76
CA SER A 142 -9.81 -4.16 -2.63
C SER A 142 -9.72 -2.63 -2.60
N LEU A 143 -8.54 -2.08 -2.89
CA LEU A 143 -8.33 -0.62 -3.03
C LEU A 143 -9.19 -0.05 -4.16
N GLN A 144 -9.15 -0.66 -5.34
CA GLN A 144 -9.94 -0.22 -6.50
C GLN A 144 -11.44 -0.25 -6.20
N SER A 145 -11.92 -1.32 -5.54
CA SER A 145 -13.32 -1.43 -5.11
C SER A 145 -13.71 -0.32 -4.11
N ASN A 146 -12.86 -0.06 -3.11
CA ASN A 146 -13.07 1.01 -2.14
C ASN A 146 -13.14 2.39 -2.81
N VAL A 147 -12.25 2.65 -3.77
CA VAL A 147 -12.25 3.89 -4.55
C VAL A 147 -13.53 4.02 -5.37
N ALA A 148 -13.96 2.96 -6.05
CA ALA A 148 -15.21 2.98 -6.82
C ALA A 148 -16.44 3.18 -5.92
N SER A 149 -16.44 2.62 -4.71
CA SER A 149 -17.48 2.83 -3.71
C SER A 149 -17.52 4.28 -3.22
N ILE A 150 -16.36 4.85 -2.89
CA ILE A 150 -16.24 6.26 -2.50
C ILE A 150 -16.72 7.17 -3.64
N LYS A 151 -16.30 6.93 -4.89
CA LYS A 151 -16.77 7.67 -6.07
C LYS A 151 -18.30 7.68 -6.14
N ARG A 152 -18.93 6.50 -6.05
CA ARG A 152 -20.40 6.37 -6.06
C ARG A 152 -21.05 7.12 -4.90
N SER A 153 -20.49 7.03 -3.70
CA SER A 153 -21.00 7.72 -2.51
C SER A 153 -20.93 9.25 -2.67
N VAL A 154 -19.80 9.78 -3.14
CA VAL A 154 -19.62 11.23 -3.39
C VAL A 154 -20.60 11.72 -4.45
N VAL A 155 -20.79 10.98 -5.54
CA VAL A 155 -21.78 11.33 -6.58
C VAL A 155 -23.19 11.33 -5.98
N ALA A 156 -23.55 10.31 -5.19
CA ALA A 156 -24.86 10.24 -4.54
C ALA A 156 -25.07 11.40 -3.55
N MET A 157 -24.06 11.76 -2.75
CA MET A 157 -24.13 12.91 -1.85
C MET A 157 -24.32 14.22 -2.62
N THR A 158 -23.55 14.43 -3.69
CA THR A 158 -23.63 15.64 -4.52
C THR A 158 -24.98 15.77 -5.20
N ASN A 159 -25.55 14.66 -5.69
CA ASN A 159 -26.87 14.64 -6.31
C ASN A 159 -28.02 14.79 -5.29
N ASN A 160 -27.80 14.35 -4.04
CA ASN A 160 -28.77 14.49 -2.95
C ASN A 160 -28.70 15.85 -2.22
N THR A 161 -27.68 16.68 -2.45
CA THR A 161 -27.66 18.10 -2.01
C THR A 161 -28.63 19.00 -2.78
N ASN A 162 -29.52 18.45 -3.61
CA ASN A 162 -30.64 19.15 -4.27
C ASN A 162 -31.74 19.66 -3.32
N ALA A 163 -31.62 19.49 -2.01
CA ALA A 163 -32.30 20.37 -1.06
C ALA A 163 -31.50 21.68 -0.97
N GLY A 164 -31.80 22.62 -1.87
CA GLY A 164 -31.21 23.95 -1.83
C GLY A 164 -31.32 24.54 -0.42
N VAL A 165 -30.20 24.98 0.14
CA VAL A 165 -30.22 25.88 1.29
C VAL A 165 -30.89 27.15 0.77
N GLY A 166 -32.18 27.30 1.05
CA GLY A 166 -32.91 28.52 0.74
C GLY A 166 -32.15 29.67 1.38
N ALA A 167 -31.68 30.62 0.56
CA ALA A 167 -31.11 31.85 1.08
C ALA A 167 -32.19 32.51 1.96
N VAL A 168 -31.94 32.56 3.27
CA VAL A 168 -32.73 33.40 4.16
C VAL A 168 -32.50 34.84 3.70
N GLY A 169 -33.54 35.44 3.12
CA GLY A 169 -33.48 36.77 2.52
C GLY A 169 -32.96 37.81 3.49
N GLY A 170 -31.79 38.35 3.21
CA GLY A 170 -31.28 39.55 3.86
C GLY A 170 -32.12 40.75 3.46
N ILE A 171 -32.82 41.32 4.44
CA ILE A 171 -33.49 42.61 4.32
C ILE A 171 -32.40 43.67 4.08
N ASN A 172 -32.52 44.44 3.00
CA ASN A 172 -31.65 45.54 2.54
C ASN A 172 -30.44 45.19 1.65
N SER A 173 -30.66 45.19 0.33
CA SER A 173 -29.73 45.85 -0.60
C SER A 173 -30.48 46.22 -1.89
N ASN A 174 -30.14 47.35 -2.51
CA ASN A 174 -30.73 47.86 -3.76
C ASN A 174 -30.39 47.02 -5.01
N TYR A 175 -30.16 45.72 -4.85
CA TYR A 175 -29.98 44.77 -5.95
C TYR A 175 -31.27 43.97 -6.15
N PRO A 176 -31.70 43.73 -7.41
CA PRO A 176 -32.81 42.84 -7.66
C PRO A 176 -32.51 41.48 -7.01
N PRO A 177 -33.47 40.87 -6.30
CA PRO A 177 -33.26 39.58 -5.67
C PRO A 177 -32.80 38.57 -6.72
N ALA A 178 -31.73 37.84 -6.41
CA ALA A 178 -31.39 36.66 -7.19
C ALA A 178 -32.63 35.73 -7.21
N PRO A 179 -32.97 35.12 -8.36
CA PRO A 179 -34.14 34.25 -8.44
C PRO A 179 -34.07 33.18 -7.35
N SER A 180 -35.06 33.17 -6.47
CA SER A 180 -35.21 32.12 -5.47
C SER A 180 -35.56 30.82 -6.22
N GLY A 181 -34.59 29.92 -6.33
CA GLY A 181 -34.83 28.58 -6.86
C GLY A 181 -35.75 27.80 -5.91
N ASN A 182 -37.05 27.83 -6.16
CA ASN A 182 -38.06 27.16 -5.33
C ASN A 182 -38.16 25.64 -5.59
N THR A 183 -37.34 25.11 -6.49
CA THR A 183 -37.30 23.68 -6.79
C THR A 183 -35.88 23.29 -7.13
N GLY A 184 -35.36 22.24 -6.49
CA GLY A 184 -34.12 21.54 -6.88
C GLY A 184 -34.23 20.82 -8.23
N LYS A 185 -34.81 21.49 -9.24
CA LYS A 185 -35.08 20.97 -10.58
C LYS A 185 -34.07 21.46 -11.62
N ASP A 186 -33.37 22.57 -11.36
CA ASP A 186 -32.32 23.03 -12.27
C ASP A 186 -31.10 22.11 -12.22
N GLY A 187 -30.87 21.43 -11.08
CA GLY A 187 -29.90 20.33 -10.97
C GLY A 187 -30.38 19.00 -11.57
N GLN A 188 -31.66 18.86 -11.94
CA GLN A 188 -32.22 17.65 -12.55
C GLN A 188 -32.11 17.65 -14.08
N ALA A 189 -32.25 18.80 -14.73
CA ALA A 189 -32.03 18.93 -16.18
C ALA A 189 -30.54 18.83 -16.54
N ASP A 190 -29.67 19.38 -15.69
CA ASP A 190 -28.20 19.28 -15.75
C ASP A 190 -27.64 18.09 -14.94
N GLY A 191 -28.49 17.15 -14.50
CA GLY A 191 -28.16 16.02 -13.62
C GLY A 191 -27.16 15.00 -14.20
N ALA A 192 -26.67 15.25 -15.41
CA ALA A 192 -25.56 14.55 -16.05
C ALA A 192 -24.21 15.27 -15.86
N ARG A 193 -24.10 16.28 -14.99
CA ARG A 193 -22.78 16.74 -14.52
C ARG A 193 -22.17 15.69 -13.60
N THR A 194 -21.64 14.64 -14.23
CA THR A 194 -20.59 13.81 -13.63
C THR A 194 -19.54 14.76 -13.08
N ALA A 195 -19.19 14.65 -11.80
CA ALA A 195 -18.04 15.36 -11.28
C ALA A 195 -16.78 14.79 -11.95
N GLU A 196 -16.48 15.23 -13.17
CA GLU A 196 -15.25 14.92 -13.90
C GLU A 196 -14.01 15.46 -13.17
N ASN A 197 -14.23 16.32 -12.18
CA ASN A 197 -13.20 16.99 -11.39
C ASN A 197 -12.60 16.16 -10.26
N LEU A 198 -12.93 14.88 -10.10
CA LEU A 198 -12.29 14.03 -9.10
C LEU A 198 -11.73 12.79 -9.79
N PRO A 199 -10.53 12.88 -10.39
CA PRO A 199 -9.97 11.76 -11.13
C PRO A 199 -9.77 10.54 -10.20
N PHE A 200 -9.49 10.75 -8.91
CA PHE A 200 -9.15 9.72 -7.92
C PHE A 200 -8.17 8.70 -8.53
N ASP A 201 -7.23 9.20 -9.33
CA ASP A 201 -6.24 8.42 -10.07
C ASP A 201 -4.89 8.40 -9.34
N GLY A 202 -4.80 9.05 -8.17
CA GLY A 202 -3.60 9.18 -7.38
C GLY A 202 -2.68 10.34 -7.82
N THR A 203 -3.02 11.11 -8.85
CA THR A 203 -2.16 12.20 -9.31
C THR A 203 -2.14 13.39 -8.34
N GLU A 204 -1.21 14.34 -8.53
CA GLU A 204 -1.18 15.61 -7.77
C GLU A 204 -2.50 16.38 -7.83
N LYS A 205 -3.29 16.18 -8.90
CA LYS A 205 -4.62 16.79 -9.03
C LYS A 205 -5.55 16.35 -7.91
N ASP A 206 -5.50 15.08 -7.48
CA ASP A 206 -6.31 14.64 -6.35
C ASP A 206 -5.97 15.44 -5.07
N ALA A 207 -4.68 15.77 -4.85
CA ALA A 207 -4.20 16.46 -3.64
C ALA A 207 -4.77 17.87 -3.53
N ALA A 208 -4.87 18.57 -4.66
CA ALA A 208 -5.52 19.88 -4.75
C ALA A 208 -7.03 19.79 -4.45
N PHE A 209 -7.70 18.72 -4.87
CA PHE A 209 -9.14 18.54 -4.62
C PHE A 209 -9.49 18.17 -3.17
N SER A 210 -8.66 17.43 -2.43
CA SER A 210 -8.95 17.24 -0.99
C SER A 210 -8.85 18.52 -0.18
N GLN A 211 -8.04 19.51 -0.58
CA GLN A 211 -8.06 20.81 0.08
C GLN A 211 -9.38 21.53 -0.18
N ALA A 212 -9.92 21.48 -1.41
CA ALA A 212 -11.20 22.10 -1.73
C ALA A 212 -12.39 21.50 -0.94
N TYR A 213 -12.37 20.19 -0.66
CA TYR A 213 -13.44 19.53 0.11
C TYR A 213 -13.21 19.48 1.64
N ALA A 214 -11.98 19.70 2.13
CA ALA A 214 -11.73 19.83 3.57
C ALA A 214 -12.44 21.04 4.19
N PHE A 215 -12.70 22.10 3.40
CA PHE A 215 -13.41 23.29 3.87
C PHE A 215 -14.94 23.14 3.98
N LEU A 216 -15.53 22.05 3.49
CA LEU A 216 -16.95 21.74 3.72
C LEU A 216 -17.20 20.99 5.03
N GLY A 217 -16.16 20.46 5.68
CA GLY A 217 -16.27 19.66 6.91
C GLY A 217 -16.01 20.41 8.22
N VAL A 218 -15.57 21.68 8.18
CA VAL A 218 -15.13 22.40 9.39
C VAL A 218 -16.15 23.42 9.91
N ASN A 219 -17.18 23.77 9.15
CA ASN A 219 -18.12 24.83 9.55
C ASN A 219 -19.50 24.39 10.07
N ILE A 220 -19.66 23.13 10.53
CA ILE A 220 -20.90 22.68 11.21
C ILE A 220 -20.66 22.33 12.69
N ARG A 221 -19.61 22.88 13.32
CA ARG A 221 -19.46 22.80 14.78
C ARG A 221 -19.01 24.14 15.36
N GLY A 222 -20.00 24.99 15.58
CA GLY A 222 -19.87 26.21 16.35
C GLY A 222 -20.80 27.26 15.81
N GLN A 223 -22.05 27.26 16.28
CA GLN A 223 -22.63 28.38 17.04
C GLN A 223 -23.92 27.85 17.68
N HIS A 224 -23.96 27.92 19.01
CA HIS A 224 -25.18 27.88 19.81
C HIS A 224 -25.97 29.17 19.61
#